data_AF-A0A4D9DA42-F1
#
_entry.id   AF-A0A4D9DA42-F1
#
_cell.length_a   1.000
_cell.length_b   1.000
_cell.length_c   1.000
_cell.angle_alpha   90.00
_cell.angle_beta   90.00
_cell.angle_gamma   90.00
#
_symmetry.space_group_name_H-M   'P 1'
#
loop_
_entity.id
_entity.type
_entity.pdbx_description
1 polymer ?
#
loop_
_entity_poly.entity_id
_entity_poly.type
_entity_poly.pdbx_seq_one_letter_code
_entity_poly.pdbx_strand_id
1 'polypeptide(L)'
;MATASFPLVTLDALGRHLSKLRAPCSLLGHHACKDNIVLYITPLLGHAATTSLPPAPLTSLQWTASPALQDALKLLTDSGDRVRDTATKFSLVLTTTTSGPGIKSICDEMRQSCDSLLAALALLVGPAIGAGGPLMELYCQQVRSILRAIEELLRHIASPDSRLLSAPRPLRSPEGVKDELAPKTGVVWQQCEELKKLPRSNRVAYRRAFLTHLSAVKDTLREFREMLAEAEDDAGTESEEEDDEEEEGEEGGLAGEMADLELEEAFWGGNGGGAMREWEKENLSRCLVPLGHCGEMVKGFLEAVEEVAMEGGGEGEAEGGQHARESGWMGNIKELEESCQGLTAAVVNAADALYPPQAPQELQSQLASLGAAVAHATAALGRFPASPAVTRCQAVARNAMATVAVGLAEETEGEGEGGGEGGGEGGG
;
A
#
# COMPACT_ATOMS: atom_id res chain seq x y z
N MET A 1 1.87 50.91 21.86
CA MET A 1 1.22 49.90 21.02
C MET A 1 2.14 48.69 20.96
N ALA A 2 1.92 47.70 21.84
CA ALA A 2 2.69 46.46 21.84
C ALA A 2 2.02 45.49 20.87
N THR A 3 2.69 45.18 19.76
CA THR A 3 2.29 44.12 18.84
C THR A 3 2.52 42.78 19.52
N ALA A 4 1.46 42.15 19.99
CA ALA A 4 1.52 40.84 20.63
C ALA A 4 1.89 39.77 19.58
N SER A 5 3.18 39.43 19.49
CA SER A 5 3.76 38.45 18.56
C SER A 5 3.58 36.98 19.01
N PHE A 6 2.47 36.66 19.69
CA PHE A 6 2.29 35.37 20.39
C PHE A 6 1.43 34.26 19.74
N PRO A 7 0.81 34.36 18.54
CA PRO A 7 0.04 33.24 17.97
C PRO A 7 0.83 32.30 17.02
N LEU A 8 1.89 32.76 16.36
CA LEU A 8 2.62 31.97 15.36
C LEU A 8 3.55 30.91 15.97
N VAL A 9 4.18 31.22 17.11
CA VAL A 9 5.13 30.33 17.78
C VAL A 9 4.47 29.04 18.28
N THR A 10 3.22 29.10 18.72
CA THR A 10 2.46 27.93 19.23
C THR A 10 2.02 26.99 18.12
N LEU A 11 1.61 27.54 16.96
CA LEU A 11 1.23 26.74 15.79
C LEU A 11 2.44 26.06 15.17
N ASP A 12 3.55 26.79 15.06
CA ASP A 12 4.80 26.25 14.56
C ASP A 12 5.42 25.21 15.52
N ALA A 13 5.29 25.40 16.84
CA ALA A 13 5.70 24.39 17.82
C ALA A 13 4.82 23.12 17.76
N LEU A 14 3.52 23.26 17.52
CA LEU A 14 2.60 22.12 17.33
C LEU A 14 2.89 21.42 16.00
N GLY A 15 3.04 22.18 14.92
CA GLY A 15 3.49 21.67 13.61
C GLY A 15 4.79 20.90 13.74
N ARG A 16 5.83 21.48 14.34
CA ARG A 16 7.12 20.79 14.60
C ARG A 16 6.98 19.56 15.48
N HIS A 17 6.07 19.55 16.47
CA HIS A 17 5.80 18.36 17.27
C HIS A 17 5.20 17.25 16.41
N LEU A 18 4.22 17.56 15.55
CA LEU A 18 3.65 16.62 14.59
C LEU A 18 4.66 16.18 13.53
N SER A 19 5.52 17.08 13.04
CA SER A 19 6.60 16.75 12.10
C SER A 19 7.71 15.90 12.75
N LYS A 20 7.90 15.96 14.07
CA LYS A 20 8.80 15.05 14.80
C LYS A 20 8.21 13.64 14.93
N LEU A 21 6.89 13.52 15.04
CA LEU A 21 6.19 12.24 14.91
C LEU A 21 6.25 11.67 13.47
N ARG A 22 6.70 12.47 12.49
CA ARG A 22 6.81 12.13 11.06
C ARG A 22 8.19 11.57 10.65
N ALA A 23 9.21 11.58 11.51
CA ALA A 23 10.57 11.14 11.15
C ALA A 23 10.57 9.78 10.40
N PRO A 24 11.39 9.63 9.34
CA PRO A 24 11.04 8.79 8.21
C PRO A 24 11.10 7.29 8.52
N CYS A 25 9.93 6.63 8.43
CA CYS A 25 9.77 5.18 8.29
C CYS A 25 10.08 4.66 6.86
N SER A 26 10.76 5.44 6.01
CA SER A 26 10.99 5.08 4.61
C SER A 26 12.23 4.18 4.38
N LEU A 27 12.82 3.62 5.44
CA LEU A 27 14.02 2.77 5.34
C LEU A 27 13.94 1.45 6.11
N LEU A 28 12.76 1.06 6.64
CA LEU A 28 12.70 -0.10 7.53
C LEU A 28 11.47 -0.95 7.24
N GLY A 29 11.71 -2.20 6.85
CA GLY A 29 10.68 -3.23 6.69
C GLY A 29 9.84 -3.43 7.96
N HIS A 30 8.67 -4.06 7.78
CA HIS A 30 7.56 -4.24 8.71
C HIS A 30 7.90 -4.49 10.19
N HIS A 31 9.07 -5.06 10.51
CA HIS A 31 9.49 -5.34 11.88
C HIS A 31 9.89 -4.09 12.70
N ALA A 32 10.35 -2.99 12.09
CA ALA A 32 10.84 -1.83 12.86
C ALA A 32 9.76 -0.77 13.17
N CYS A 33 8.54 -0.92 12.65
CA CYS A 33 7.41 -0.03 12.94
C CYS A 33 7.00 -0.16 14.42
N LYS A 34 7.09 -1.37 14.99
CA LYS A 34 6.80 -1.63 16.41
C LYS A 34 7.78 -0.90 17.33
N ASP A 35 9.08 -0.97 17.04
CA ASP A 35 10.10 -0.43 17.96
C ASP A 35 10.19 1.11 17.92
N ASN A 36 9.96 1.73 16.76
CA ASN A 36 10.01 3.20 16.65
C ASN A 36 8.74 3.89 17.13
N ILE A 37 7.56 3.32 16.88
CA ILE A 37 6.32 3.83 17.48
C ILE A 37 6.42 3.76 19.01
N VAL A 38 6.96 2.66 19.56
CA VAL A 38 7.24 2.55 20.99
C VAL A 38 8.22 3.64 21.44
N LEU A 39 9.32 3.92 20.74
CA LEU A 39 10.28 4.97 21.12
C LEU A 39 9.71 6.40 21.12
N TYR A 40 8.77 6.73 20.22
CA TYR A 40 8.14 8.07 20.15
C TYR A 40 6.91 8.20 21.05
N ILE A 41 6.20 7.10 21.33
CA ILE A 41 5.06 7.07 22.24
C ILE A 41 5.50 6.90 23.69
N THR A 42 6.67 6.30 23.98
CA THR A 42 7.17 6.09 25.35
C THR A 42 7.30 7.40 26.16
N PRO A 43 7.74 8.55 25.60
CA PRO A 43 7.72 9.83 26.32
C PRO A 43 6.31 10.38 26.57
N LEU A 44 5.35 10.12 25.67
CA LEU A 44 3.93 10.53 25.82
C LEU A 44 3.19 9.61 26.83
N LEU A 45 3.53 8.32 26.86
CA LEU A 45 3.08 7.35 27.86
C LEU A 45 3.81 7.50 29.20
N GLY A 46 4.94 8.20 29.27
CA GLY A 46 5.70 8.44 30.51
C GLY A 46 4.92 9.23 31.58
N HIS A 47 3.80 9.86 31.20
CA HIS A 47 2.87 10.48 32.16
C HIS A 47 1.66 9.59 32.53
N ALA A 48 1.44 8.47 31.81
CA ALA A 48 0.34 7.53 32.04
C ALA A 48 0.79 6.15 32.55
N ALA A 49 2.08 5.81 32.46
CA ALA A 49 2.61 4.49 32.76
C ALA A 49 3.45 4.49 34.04
N THR A 50 2.80 4.40 35.21
CA THR A 50 3.42 3.90 36.45
C THR A 50 2.92 2.52 36.86
N THR A 51 2.18 1.84 36.00
CA THR A 51 1.68 0.49 36.26
C THR A 51 2.45 -0.48 35.38
N SER A 52 3.45 -1.15 35.95
CA SER A 52 4.15 -2.25 35.26
C SER A 52 3.15 -3.37 35.01
N LEU A 53 2.66 -3.47 33.77
CA LEU A 53 1.89 -4.62 33.34
C LEU A 53 2.85 -5.81 33.16
N PRO A 54 2.49 -7.01 33.65
CA PRO A 54 3.26 -8.22 33.43
C PRO A 54 3.37 -8.51 31.92
N PRO A 55 4.44 -9.21 31.47
CA PRO A 55 4.58 -9.59 30.07
C PRO A 55 3.42 -10.50 29.68
N ALA A 56 2.49 -9.96 28.89
CA ALA A 56 1.40 -10.76 28.35
C ALA A 56 2.00 -11.76 27.35
N PRO A 57 1.70 -13.07 27.49
CA PRO A 57 2.10 -14.04 26.49
C PRO A 57 1.48 -13.67 25.14
N LEU A 58 2.20 -13.93 24.03
CA LEU A 58 1.79 -13.66 22.64
C LEU A 58 0.57 -14.52 22.17
N THR A 59 -0.29 -14.96 23.10
CA THR A 59 -1.17 -16.11 22.96
C THR A 59 -2.59 -15.81 22.47
N SER A 60 -2.94 -14.60 22.03
CA SER A 60 -4.32 -14.34 21.60
C SER A 60 -4.45 -13.47 20.34
N LEU A 61 -3.72 -13.79 19.28
CA LEU A 61 -4.21 -13.40 17.95
C LEU A 61 -5.52 -14.14 17.72
N GLN A 62 -6.63 -13.41 17.74
CA GLN A 62 -7.95 -13.95 17.43
C GLN A 62 -8.28 -13.63 15.98
N TRP A 63 -8.72 -14.63 15.22
CA TRP A 63 -9.12 -14.43 13.83
C TRP A 63 -10.38 -13.57 13.71
N THR A 64 -11.33 -13.84 14.60
CA THR A 64 -12.51 -13.02 14.85
C THR A 64 -12.19 -11.90 15.83
N ALA A 65 -13.06 -10.90 15.90
CA ALA A 65 -12.79 -9.77 16.76
C ALA A 65 -13.08 -10.08 18.23
N SER A 66 -12.03 -10.04 19.04
CA SER A 66 -12.16 -10.10 20.50
C SER A 66 -12.92 -8.88 21.03
N PRO A 67 -13.63 -8.97 22.18
CA PRO A 67 -14.22 -7.79 22.81
C PRO A 67 -13.20 -6.69 23.08
N ALA A 68 -11.99 -7.06 23.54
CA ALA A 68 -10.90 -6.12 23.79
C ALA A 68 -10.42 -5.40 22.51
N LEU A 69 -10.36 -6.13 21.39
CA LEU A 69 -10.06 -5.55 20.08
C LEU A 69 -11.16 -4.59 19.64
N GLN A 70 -12.44 -4.97 19.80
CA GLN A 70 -13.55 -4.08 19.46
C GLN A 70 -13.56 -2.80 20.30
N ASP A 71 -13.29 -2.91 21.60
CA ASP A 71 -13.20 -1.76 22.50
C ASP A 71 -12.04 -0.84 22.10
N ALA A 72 -10.87 -1.39 21.77
CA ALA A 72 -9.72 -0.61 21.29
C ALA A 72 -10.02 0.09 19.96
N LEU A 73 -10.62 -0.62 19.00
CA LEU A 73 -11.02 -0.07 17.70
C LEU A 73 -12.11 1.02 17.84
N LYS A 74 -13.05 0.84 18.76
CA LYS A 74 -14.07 1.83 19.09
C LYS A 74 -13.43 3.06 19.72
N LEU A 75 -12.56 2.91 20.71
CA LEU A 75 -11.83 4.02 21.33
C LEU A 75 -11.02 4.81 20.31
N LEU A 76 -10.39 4.13 19.35
CA LEU A 76 -9.66 4.77 18.26
C LEU A 76 -10.58 5.56 17.32
N THR A 77 -11.76 5.01 17.02
CA THR A 77 -12.78 5.70 16.22
C THR A 77 -13.32 6.93 16.94
N ASP A 78 -13.69 6.79 18.23
CA ASP A 78 -14.18 7.87 19.08
C ASP A 78 -13.13 9.00 19.20
N SER A 79 -11.84 8.63 19.26
CA SER A 79 -10.73 9.60 19.25
C SER A 79 -10.59 10.32 17.91
N GLY A 80 -10.83 9.63 16.79
CA GLY A 80 -10.92 10.24 15.46
C GLY A 80 -12.08 11.24 15.34
N ASP A 81 -13.25 10.91 15.88
CA ASP A 81 -14.39 11.83 15.94
C ASP A 81 -14.06 13.09 16.76
N ARG A 82 -13.37 12.92 17.89
CA ARG A 82 -12.90 14.06 18.69
C ARG A 82 -11.95 14.97 17.90
N VAL A 83 -11.04 14.39 17.11
CA VAL A 83 -10.13 15.17 16.23
C VAL A 83 -10.93 15.95 15.19
N ARG A 84 -11.90 15.31 14.52
CA ARG A 84 -12.78 15.94 13.54
C ARG A 84 -13.53 17.13 14.14
N ASP A 85 -14.17 16.93 15.30
CA ASP A 85 -14.95 17.95 15.98
C ASP A 85 -14.05 19.11 16.45
N THR A 86 -12.84 18.78 16.93
CA THR A 86 -11.84 19.80 17.31
C THR A 86 -11.37 20.59 16.10
N ALA A 87 -11.17 19.97 14.94
CA ALA A 87 -10.78 20.66 13.70
C ALA A 87 -11.85 21.66 13.24
N THR A 88 -13.12 21.28 13.33
CA THR A 88 -14.24 22.19 13.02
C THR A 88 -14.28 23.37 13.97
N LYS A 89 -14.18 23.10 15.28
CA LYS A 89 -14.11 24.13 16.30
C LYS A 89 -12.91 25.04 16.07
N PHE A 90 -11.76 24.48 15.69
CA PHE A 90 -10.55 25.21 15.35
C PHE A 90 -10.79 26.22 14.22
N SER A 91 -11.40 25.79 13.11
CA SER A 91 -11.74 26.69 12.00
C SER A 91 -12.74 27.77 12.39
N LEU A 92 -13.78 27.44 13.17
CA LEU A 92 -14.79 28.39 13.64
C LEU A 92 -14.22 29.41 14.63
N VAL A 93 -13.29 29.00 15.49
CA VAL A 93 -12.62 29.93 16.41
C VAL A 93 -11.75 30.91 15.62
N LEU A 94 -11.07 30.46 14.55
CA LEU A 94 -10.26 31.35 13.71
C LEU A 94 -11.08 32.33 12.86
N THR A 95 -12.33 31.99 12.50
CA THR A 95 -13.23 32.94 11.81
C THR A 95 -13.81 34.00 12.77
N THR A 96 -14.00 33.66 14.04
CA THR A 96 -14.68 34.53 15.02
C THR A 96 -13.73 35.28 15.96
N THR A 97 -12.55 34.71 16.26
CA THR A 97 -11.68 35.17 17.34
C THR A 97 -10.22 35.30 16.87
N THR A 98 -9.61 36.44 17.20
CA THR A 98 -8.18 36.73 16.95
C THR A 98 -7.38 36.93 18.25
N SER A 99 -8.00 36.62 19.39
CA SER A 99 -7.36 36.77 20.70
C SER A 99 -6.35 35.63 20.91
N GLY A 100 -5.10 35.98 21.22
CA GLY A 100 -4.03 35.02 21.50
C GLY A 100 -4.41 33.92 22.50
N PRO A 101 -5.04 34.23 23.64
CA PRO A 101 -5.55 33.22 24.58
C PRO A 101 -6.53 32.20 23.98
N GLY A 102 -7.45 32.65 23.11
CA GLY A 102 -8.43 31.76 22.46
C GLY A 102 -7.77 30.82 21.45
N ILE A 103 -6.86 31.36 20.64
CA ILE A 103 -6.06 30.58 19.68
C ILE A 103 -5.19 29.54 20.42
N LYS A 104 -4.55 29.94 21.51
CA LYS A 104 -3.76 29.02 22.34
C LYS A 104 -4.63 27.88 22.89
N SER A 105 -5.78 28.21 23.49
CA SER A 105 -6.69 27.23 24.06
C SER A 105 -7.13 26.17 23.04
N ILE A 106 -7.46 26.57 21.81
CA ILE A 106 -7.91 25.63 20.78
C ILE A 106 -6.74 24.81 20.17
N CYS A 107 -5.52 25.35 20.18
CA CYS A 107 -4.31 24.58 19.85
C CYS A 107 -4.01 23.50 20.90
N ASP A 108 -4.16 23.82 22.19
CA ASP A 108 -3.97 22.87 23.28
C ASP A 108 -5.03 21.76 23.23
N GLU A 109 -6.28 22.10 22.90
CA GLU A 109 -7.36 21.13 22.67
C GLU A 109 -7.08 20.23 21.47
N MET A 110 -6.61 20.78 20.34
CA MET A 110 -6.20 20.00 19.16
C MET A 110 -5.07 19.01 19.49
N ARG A 111 -4.06 19.48 20.24
CA ARG A 111 -2.97 18.62 20.73
C ARG A 111 -3.53 17.46 21.57
N GLN A 112 -4.39 17.75 22.53
CA GLN A 112 -4.99 16.73 23.40
C GLN A 112 -5.81 15.69 22.59
N SER A 113 -6.52 16.14 21.55
CA SER A 113 -7.24 15.24 20.65
C SER A 113 -6.30 14.33 19.86
N CYS A 114 -5.17 14.87 19.36
CA CYS A 114 -4.11 14.06 18.72
C CYS A 114 -3.47 13.06 19.68
N ASP A 115 -3.18 13.48 20.91
CA ASP A 115 -2.59 12.61 21.94
C ASP A 115 -3.55 11.46 22.31
N SER A 116 -4.85 11.74 22.38
CA SER A 116 -5.89 10.73 22.61
C SER A 116 -5.93 9.70 21.47
N LEU A 117 -5.85 10.16 20.22
CA LEU A 117 -5.80 9.30 19.03
C LEU A 117 -4.56 8.40 19.04
N LEU A 118 -3.39 8.96 19.37
CA LEU A 118 -2.14 8.20 19.47
C LEU A 118 -2.15 7.19 20.62
N ALA A 119 -2.73 7.54 21.77
CA ALA A 119 -2.89 6.62 22.89
C ALA A 119 -3.82 5.45 22.54
N ALA A 120 -4.93 5.71 21.84
CA ALA A 120 -5.83 4.66 21.36
C ALA A 120 -5.13 3.74 20.33
N LEU A 121 -4.30 4.30 19.45
CA LEU A 121 -3.51 3.50 18.51
C LEU A 121 -2.48 2.63 19.24
N ALA A 122 -1.81 3.19 20.26
CA ALA A 122 -0.84 2.45 21.07
C ALA A 122 -1.48 1.25 21.78
N LEU A 123 -2.72 1.39 22.26
CA LEU A 123 -3.49 0.28 22.81
C LEU A 123 -3.72 -0.80 21.74
N LEU A 124 -4.22 -0.42 20.55
CA LEU A 124 -4.48 -1.35 19.44
C LEU A 124 -3.23 -2.13 19.02
N VAL A 125 -2.08 -1.46 18.95
CA VAL A 125 -0.78 -2.04 18.56
C VAL A 125 -0.18 -2.91 19.67
N GLY A 126 -0.70 -2.81 20.90
CA GLY A 126 -0.24 -3.56 22.04
C GLY A 126 -0.42 -5.08 21.86
N PRO A 127 0.54 -5.90 22.30
CA PRO A 127 0.51 -7.36 22.09
C PRO A 127 -0.69 -8.04 22.75
N ALA A 128 -1.29 -7.42 23.77
CA ALA A 128 -2.43 -7.97 24.51
C ALA A 128 -3.77 -7.85 23.78
N ILE A 129 -3.89 -6.96 22.78
CA ILE A 129 -5.17 -6.73 22.07
C ILE A 129 -5.44 -7.78 20.98
N GLY A 130 -4.38 -8.42 20.47
CA GLY A 130 -4.50 -9.45 19.45
C GLY A 130 -4.77 -8.92 18.04
N ALA A 131 -4.47 -7.65 17.76
CA ALA A 131 -4.52 -7.11 16.41
C ALA A 131 -3.42 -7.75 15.52
N GLY A 132 -3.81 -8.25 14.35
CA GLY A 132 -2.91 -8.82 13.36
C GLY A 132 -2.17 -7.76 12.55
N GLY A 133 -1.09 -8.16 11.89
CA GLY A 133 -0.20 -7.25 11.14
C GLY A 133 -0.95 -6.32 10.17
N PRO A 134 -1.73 -6.86 9.22
CA PRO A 134 -2.47 -6.05 8.25
C PRO A 134 -3.48 -5.10 8.90
N LEU A 135 -4.15 -5.52 9.98
CA LEU A 135 -5.09 -4.66 10.70
C LEU A 135 -4.36 -3.48 11.34
N MET A 136 -3.27 -3.77 12.07
CA MET A 136 -2.45 -2.74 12.70
C MET A 136 -1.92 -1.75 11.67
N GLU A 137 -1.42 -2.22 10.54
CA GLU A 137 -0.88 -1.38 9.48
C GLU A 137 -1.92 -0.42 8.90
N LEU A 138 -3.12 -0.91 8.59
CA LEU A 138 -4.21 -0.07 8.07
C LEU A 138 -4.56 1.08 9.03
N TYR A 139 -4.67 0.79 10.33
CA TYR A 139 -4.96 1.83 11.33
C TYR A 139 -3.78 2.76 11.57
N CYS A 140 -2.54 2.25 11.61
CA CYS A 140 -1.34 3.08 11.70
C CYS A 140 -1.23 4.05 10.51
N GLN A 141 -1.49 3.56 9.30
CA GLN A 141 -1.47 4.36 8.09
C GLN A 141 -2.57 5.42 8.11
N GLN A 142 -3.79 5.07 8.54
CA GLN A 142 -4.89 6.02 8.58
C GLN A 142 -4.70 7.10 9.66
N VAL A 143 -4.22 6.74 10.85
CA VAL A 143 -3.86 7.72 11.89
C VAL A 143 -2.76 8.66 11.38
N ARG A 144 -1.76 8.14 10.65
CA ARG A 144 -0.74 8.96 10.00
C ARG A 144 -1.33 9.94 8.99
N SER A 145 -2.29 9.52 8.17
CA SER A 145 -3.00 10.41 7.23
C SER A 145 -3.79 11.52 7.95
N ILE A 146 -4.47 11.19 9.06
CA ILE A 146 -5.15 12.19 9.90
C ILE A 146 -4.16 13.22 10.43
N LEU A 147 -3.04 12.78 11.01
CA LEU A 147 -2.03 13.68 11.57
C LEU A 147 -1.38 14.56 10.48
N ARG A 148 -1.16 14.04 9.27
CA ARG A 148 -0.69 14.82 8.12
C ARG A 148 -1.69 15.90 7.70
N ALA A 149 -2.98 15.56 7.66
CA ALA A 149 -4.02 16.54 7.32
C ALA A 149 -4.09 17.67 8.37
N ILE A 150 -3.96 17.35 9.65
CA ILE A 150 -3.88 18.35 10.73
C ILE A 150 -2.62 19.21 10.59
N GLU A 151 -1.47 18.59 10.34
CA GLU A 151 -0.21 19.31 10.13
C GLU A 151 -0.32 20.29 8.96
N GLU A 152 -0.95 19.87 7.86
CA GLU A 152 -1.19 20.72 6.69
C GLU A 152 -2.13 21.89 6.99
N LEU A 153 -3.23 21.63 7.70
CA LEU A 153 -4.14 22.67 8.18
C LEU A 153 -3.38 23.71 9.04
N LEU A 154 -2.61 23.25 10.02
CA LEU A 154 -1.84 24.13 10.91
C LEU A 154 -0.75 24.92 10.16
N ARG A 155 -0.03 24.27 9.23
CA ARG A 155 1.00 24.90 8.42
C ARG A 155 0.41 25.97 7.51
N HIS A 156 -0.76 25.70 6.93
CA HIS A 156 -1.47 26.66 6.10
C HIS A 156 -1.82 27.92 6.91
N ILE A 157 -2.36 27.75 8.11
CA ILE A 157 -2.68 28.86 9.02
C ILE A 157 -1.44 29.64 9.46
N ALA A 158 -0.34 28.94 9.73
CA ALA A 158 0.93 29.54 10.16
C ALA A 158 1.73 30.16 9.00
N SER A 159 1.35 29.91 7.75
CA SER A 159 2.05 30.42 6.58
C SER A 159 2.02 31.96 6.58
N PRO A 160 3.14 32.64 6.31
CA PRO A 160 3.18 34.10 6.20
C PRO A 160 2.25 34.62 5.08
N ASP A 161 2.07 33.83 4.03
CA ASP A 161 1.20 34.13 2.90
C ASP A 161 -0.29 33.99 3.25
N SER A 162 -0.59 33.29 4.34
CA SER A 162 -1.97 33.13 4.77
C SER A 162 -2.48 34.44 5.38
N ARG A 163 -3.57 34.93 4.80
CA ARG A 163 -4.26 36.14 5.27
C ARG A 163 -4.94 35.91 6.63
N LEU A 164 -4.95 34.67 7.12
CA LEU A 164 -5.61 34.18 8.34
C LEU A 164 -4.95 34.65 9.65
N LEU A 165 -3.67 35.01 9.66
CA LEU A 165 -3.01 35.58 10.85
C LEU A 165 -2.39 36.96 10.60
N SER A 166 -2.08 37.30 9.35
CA SER A 166 -1.30 38.49 8.99
C SER A 166 -2.13 39.76 8.74
N ALA A 167 -3.42 39.64 8.39
CA ALA A 167 -4.26 40.80 8.02
C ALA A 167 -4.94 41.51 9.21
N PRO A 168 -4.90 42.87 9.30
CA PRO A 168 -5.68 43.64 10.29
C PRO A 168 -7.20 43.47 10.12
N ARG A 169 -7.94 43.41 11.24
CA ARG A 169 -9.39 43.09 11.32
C ARG A 169 -10.33 43.77 10.30
N PRO A 170 -10.25 45.08 9.99
CA PRO A 170 -11.26 45.70 9.12
C PRO A 170 -11.20 45.21 7.66
N LEU A 171 -10.12 44.51 7.25
CA LEU A 171 -9.92 44.00 5.90
C LEU A 171 -10.24 42.51 5.73
N ARG A 172 -10.62 41.83 6.81
CA ARG A 172 -10.85 40.38 6.81
C ARG A 172 -12.35 40.10 6.81
N SER A 173 -12.89 39.74 5.65
CA SER A 173 -14.25 39.21 5.56
C SER A 173 -14.29 37.80 6.18
N PRO A 174 -15.23 37.51 7.09
CA PRO A 174 -15.44 36.17 7.66
C PRO A 174 -15.63 35.10 6.58
N GLU A 175 -16.24 35.47 5.45
CA GLU A 175 -16.48 34.60 4.30
C GLU A 175 -15.16 34.15 3.67
N GLY A 176 -14.21 35.07 3.42
CA GLY A 176 -12.92 34.70 2.83
C GLY A 176 -12.05 33.77 3.70
N VAL A 177 -12.11 33.93 5.02
CA VAL A 177 -11.43 33.04 5.99
C VAL A 177 -12.04 31.65 5.97
N LYS A 178 -13.38 31.60 5.91
CA LYS A 178 -14.13 30.35 5.84
C LYS A 178 -13.81 29.61 4.55
N ASP A 179 -13.76 30.31 3.41
CA ASP A 179 -13.48 29.71 2.11
C ASP A 179 -12.05 29.13 2.02
N GLU A 180 -11.08 29.75 2.69
CA GLU A 180 -9.69 29.26 2.78
C GLU A 180 -9.56 28.05 3.74
N LEU A 181 -10.23 28.07 4.90
CA LEU A 181 -10.12 27.01 5.92
C LEU A 181 -11.01 25.79 5.67
N ALA A 182 -12.20 25.98 5.12
CA ALA A 182 -13.18 24.92 4.88
C ALA A 182 -12.60 23.72 4.11
N PRO A 183 -11.88 23.88 2.97
CA PRO A 183 -11.34 22.73 2.25
C PRO A 183 -10.31 21.96 3.07
N LYS A 184 -9.41 22.63 3.79
CA LYS A 184 -8.39 21.98 4.62
C LYS A 184 -8.99 21.21 5.79
N THR A 185 -10.00 21.77 6.44
CA THR A 185 -10.77 21.07 7.49
C THR A 185 -11.58 19.92 6.92
N GLY A 186 -12.11 20.06 5.70
CA GLY A 186 -12.75 18.99 4.95
C GLY A 186 -11.84 17.79 4.71
N VAL A 187 -10.54 18.02 4.44
CA VAL A 187 -9.55 16.92 4.34
C VAL A 187 -9.40 16.20 5.67
N VAL A 188 -9.26 16.91 6.80
CA VAL A 188 -9.18 16.28 8.13
C VAL A 188 -10.44 15.43 8.40
N TRP A 189 -11.62 15.94 8.05
CA TRP A 189 -12.88 15.22 8.16
C TRP A 189 -12.88 13.93 7.35
N GLN A 190 -12.53 14.02 6.06
CA GLN A 190 -12.48 12.88 5.18
C GLN A 190 -11.56 11.79 5.76
N GLN A 191 -10.39 12.16 6.26
CA GLN A 191 -9.47 11.19 6.88
C GLN A 191 -10.04 10.56 8.16
N CYS A 192 -10.81 11.30 8.96
CA CYS A 192 -11.49 10.73 10.14
C CYS A 192 -12.66 9.81 9.75
N GLU A 193 -13.34 10.08 8.63
CA GLU A 193 -14.40 9.20 8.11
C GLU A 193 -13.83 7.92 7.48
N GLU A 194 -12.68 7.98 6.78
CA GLU A 194 -11.99 6.79 6.29
C GLU A 194 -11.55 5.85 7.41
N LEU A 195 -11.18 6.38 8.58
CA LEU A 195 -10.88 5.59 9.78
C LEU A 195 -12.04 4.66 10.17
N LYS A 196 -13.29 5.10 9.97
CA LYS A 196 -14.49 4.31 10.31
C LYS A 196 -14.72 3.15 9.35
N LYS A 197 -14.28 3.29 8.10
CA LYS A 197 -14.43 2.32 7.01
C LYS A 197 -13.40 1.19 7.06
N LEU A 198 -12.41 1.30 7.93
CA LEU A 198 -11.39 0.27 8.09
C LEU A 198 -11.97 -1.05 8.62
N PRO A 199 -11.31 -2.19 8.31
CA PRO A 199 -11.69 -3.49 8.85
C PRO A 199 -11.82 -3.47 10.37
N ARG A 200 -12.81 -4.24 10.89
CA ARG A 200 -13.06 -4.38 12.33
C ARG A 200 -12.60 -5.73 12.89
N SER A 201 -11.91 -6.55 12.09
CA SER A 201 -11.40 -7.86 12.49
C SER A 201 -10.15 -8.23 11.68
N ASN A 202 -9.34 -9.13 12.24
CA ASN A 202 -8.16 -9.68 11.57
C ASN A 202 -8.54 -10.42 10.29
N ARG A 203 -9.60 -11.23 10.32
CA ARG A 203 -10.14 -11.91 9.14
C ARG A 203 -10.31 -10.98 7.95
N VAL A 204 -11.01 -9.87 8.14
CA VAL A 204 -11.30 -8.92 7.05
C VAL A 204 -10.04 -8.20 6.60
N ALA A 205 -9.11 -7.89 7.52
CA ALA A 205 -7.84 -7.26 7.19
C ALA A 205 -6.92 -8.17 6.37
N TYR A 206 -6.72 -9.43 6.78
CA TYR A 206 -5.94 -10.40 6.02
C TYR A 206 -6.55 -10.68 4.66
N ARG A 207 -7.88 -10.87 4.59
CA ARG A 207 -8.59 -11.03 3.31
C ARG A 207 -8.28 -9.87 2.36
N ARG A 208 -8.36 -8.63 2.87
CA ARG A 208 -8.05 -7.43 2.08
C ARG A 208 -6.58 -7.43 1.62
N ALA A 209 -5.63 -7.78 2.48
CA ALA A 209 -4.21 -7.86 2.13
C ALA A 209 -3.96 -8.85 0.98
N PHE A 210 -4.46 -10.09 1.09
CA PHE A 210 -4.35 -11.09 0.02
C PHE A 210 -5.01 -10.63 -1.29
N LEU A 211 -6.18 -9.96 -1.21
CA LEU A 211 -6.84 -9.41 -2.41
C LEU A 211 -6.02 -8.29 -3.06
N THR A 212 -5.33 -7.46 -2.28
CA THR A 212 -4.42 -6.43 -2.81
C THR A 212 -3.22 -7.05 -3.53
N HIS A 213 -2.64 -8.12 -2.97
CA HIS A 213 -1.58 -8.87 -3.64
C HIS A 213 -2.06 -9.54 -4.93
N LEU A 214 -3.27 -10.10 -4.90
CA LEU A 214 -3.89 -10.71 -6.07
C LEU A 214 -4.18 -9.69 -7.17
N SER A 215 -4.72 -8.51 -6.82
CA SER A 215 -4.99 -7.46 -7.81
C SER A 215 -3.70 -6.97 -8.46
N ALA A 216 -2.65 -6.72 -7.66
CA ALA A 216 -1.36 -6.29 -8.19
C ALA A 216 -0.80 -7.29 -9.22
N VAL A 217 -0.77 -8.59 -8.90
CA VAL A 217 -0.31 -9.62 -9.85
C VAL A 217 -1.20 -9.69 -11.10
N LYS A 218 -2.52 -9.56 -10.94
CA LYS A 218 -3.45 -9.58 -12.07
C LYS A 218 -3.31 -8.36 -12.99
N ASP A 219 -3.11 -7.18 -12.41
CA ASP A 219 -2.93 -5.94 -13.16
C ASP A 219 -1.62 -5.99 -13.96
N THR A 220 -0.51 -6.43 -13.35
CA THR A 220 0.76 -6.69 -14.05
C THR A 220 0.58 -7.70 -15.19
N LEU A 221 -0.08 -8.84 -14.92
CA LEU A 221 -0.33 -9.85 -15.96
C LEU A 221 -1.27 -9.36 -17.09
N ARG A 222 -2.16 -8.41 -16.82
CA ARG A 222 -3.01 -7.82 -17.84
C ARG A 222 -2.18 -6.89 -18.73
N GLU A 223 -1.45 -5.98 -18.11
CA GLU A 223 -0.57 -5.02 -18.80
C GLU A 223 0.39 -5.72 -19.77
N PHE A 224 1.08 -6.76 -19.33
CA PHE A 224 2.02 -7.48 -20.19
C PHE A 224 1.36 -8.35 -21.28
N ARG A 225 0.09 -8.73 -21.12
CA ARG A 225 -0.66 -9.39 -22.20
C ARG A 225 -1.14 -8.40 -23.25
N GLU A 226 -1.55 -7.21 -22.82
CA GLU A 226 -1.92 -6.10 -23.71
C GLU A 226 -0.70 -5.68 -24.53
N MET A 227 0.45 -5.47 -23.87
CA MET A 227 1.73 -5.18 -24.54
C MET A 227 2.15 -6.26 -25.55
N LEU A 228 1.97 -7.55 -25.23
CA LEU A 228 2.28 -8.63 -26.15
C LEU A 228 1.34 -8.62 -27.38
N ALA A 229 0.05 -8.37 -27.18
CA ALA A 229 -0.93 -8.30 -28.26
C ALA A 229 -0.66 -7.12 -29.21
N GLU A 230 -0.38 -5.93 -28.66
CA GLU A 230 -0.01 -4.75 -29.44
C GLU A 230 1.24 -5.00 -30.29
N ALA A 231 2.25 -5.68 -29.72
CA ALA A 231 3.48 -6.03 -30.43
C ALA A 231 3.27 -7.08 -31.55
N GLU A 232 2.23 -7.91 -31.47
CA GLU A 232 1.85 -8.88 -32.52
C GLU A 232 1.09 -8.20 -33.68
N ASP A 233 0.23 -7.23 -33.39
CA ASP A 233 -0.57 -6.52 -34.39
C ASP A 233 0.28 -5.60 -35.28
N ASP A 234 1.32 -4.97 -34.73
CA ASP A 234 2.28 -4.14 -35.47
C ASP A 234 3.08 -4.93 -36.53
N ALA A 235 3.18 -6.25 -36.39
CA ALA A 235 3.90 -7.09 -37.34
C ALA A 235 3.10 -7.41 -38.61
N GLY A 236 1.81 -7.05 -38.67
CA GLY A 236 0.86 -7.54 -39.67
C GLY A 236 0.26 -6.54 -40.65
N THR A 237 0.56 -5.23 -40.54
CA THR A 237 -0.12 -4.20 -41.34
C THR A 237 0.81 -3.45 -42.29
N GLU A 238 1.47 -4.19 -43.19
CA GLU A 238 1.69 -3.72 -44.56
C GLU A 238 0.51 -4.23 -45.41
N SER A 239 -0.73 -3.81 -45.07
CA SER A 239 -1.84 -3.98 -46.00
C SER A 239 -1.68 -2.92 -47.07
N GLU A 240 -1.26 -3.38 -48.24
CA GLU A 240 -1.23 -2.64 -49.50
C GLU A 240 -2.40 -1.63 -49.56
N GLU A 241 -2.05 -0.35 -49.61
CA GLU A 241 -2.95 0.72 -50.02
C GLU A 241 -3.39 0.41 -51.47
N GLU A 242 -4.45 -0.36 -51.64
CA GLU A 242 -5.27 -0.27 -52.85
C GLU A 242 -6.14 0.97 -52.72
N ASP A 243 -5.70 2.02 -53.43
CA ASP A 243 -6.50 3.15 -53.90
C ASP A 243 -7.90 2.67 -54.30
N ASP A 244 -8.91 3.04 -53.53
CA ASP A 244 -10.27 3.20 -54.03
C ASP A 244 -10.80 4.55 -53.54
N GLU A 245 -10.62 5.53 -54.42
CA GLU A 245 -11.35 6.79 -54.46
C GLU A 245 -12.86 6.49 -54.60
N GLU A 246 -13.71 7.06 -53.74
CA GLU A 246 -14.87 7.89 -54.11
C GLU A 246 -15.80 8.17 -52.89
N GLU A 247 -15.79 9.44 -52.47
CA GLU A 247 -16.97 10.32 -52.32
C GLU A 247 -18.23 9.83 -51.56
N GLU A 248 -18.50 10.40 -50.38
CA GLU A 248 -19.48 11.50 -50.15
C GLU A 248 -19.69 11.72 -48.65
N GLY A 249 -19.84 12.99 -48.25
CA GLY A 249 -19.71 13.46 -46.87
C GLY A 249 -21.01 13.49 -46.05
N GLU A 250 -20.89 13.84 -44.77
CA GLU A 250 -21.85 14.71 -44.08
C GLU A 250 -21.26 15.26 -42.77
N GLU A 251 -21.57 16.52 -42.56
CA GLU A 251 -21.12 17.49 -41.57
C GLU A 251 -21.77 17.24 -40.19
N GLY A 252 -21.03 17.33 -39.08
CA GLY A 252 -21.66 17.30 -37.75
C GLY A 252 -20.72 17.26 -36.56
N GLY A 253 -20.18 18.41 -36.17
CA GLY A 253 -19.13 18.54 -35.16
C GLY A 253 -19.53 18.25 -33.71
N LEU A 254 -18.55 17.78 -32.95
CA LEU A 254 -18.44 17.96 -31.50
C LEU A 254 -16.96 18.19 -31.16
N ALA A 255 -16.56 19.45 -31.19
CA ALA A 255 -15.28 19.91 -30.65
C ALA A 255 -15.42 20.04 -29.12
N GLY A 256 -14.57 19.36 -28.36
CA GLY A 256 -14.43 19.70 -26.95
C GLY A 256 -13.90 18.66 -25.97
N GLU A 257 -13.03 17.72 -26.34
CA GLU A 257 -12.28 16.91 -25.35
C GLU A 257 -11.07 16.22 -26.02
N MET A 258 -10.01 16.99 -26.34
CA MET A 258 -8.84 16.47 -27.06
C MET A 258 -7.51 17.04 -26.53
N ALA A 259 -7.44 17.38 -25.24
CA ALA A 259 -6.24 17.98 -24.64
C ALA A 259 -5.41 17.01 -23.76
N ASP A 260 -5.88 15.78 -23.52
CA ASP A 260 -5.17 14.80 -22.66
C ASP A 260 -4.54 13.63 -23.43
N LEU A 261 -4.77 13.51 -24.76
CA LEU A 261 -4.20 12.42 -25.58
C LEU A 261 -2.88 12.78 -26.28
N GLU A 262 -2.55 14.08 -26.44
CA GLU A 262 -1.30 14.50 -27.10
C GLU A 262 -0.04 14.36 -26.21
N LEU A 263 -0.18 14.02 -24.92
CA LEU A 263 0.97 13.85 -24.03
C LEU A 263 1.53 12.41 -23.98
N GLU A 264 0.73 11.39 -24.32
CA GLU A 264 1.20 9.99 -24.37
C GLU A 264 1.99 9.70 -25.65
N GLU A 265 1.63 10.31 -26.79
CA GLU A 265 2.41 10.20 -28.02
C GLU A 265 3.82 10.80 -27.88
N ALA A 266 4.04 11.78 -26.99
CA ALA A 266 5.36 12.35 -26.75
C ALA A 266 6.26 11.48 -25.85
N PHE A 267 5.69 10.56 -25.06
CA PHE A 267 6.48 9.63 -24.24
C PHE A 267 7.08 8.50 -25.09
N TRP A 268 6.38 8.09 -26.15
CA TRP A 268 6.84 7.04 -27.09
C TRP A 268 7.37 7.58 -28.44
N GLY A 269 7.00 8.80 -28.85
CA GLY A 269 7.15 9.28 -30.24
C GLY A 269 8.38 10.14 -30.56
N GLY A 270 9.35 10.29 -29.67
CA GLY A 270 10.45 11.26 -29.89
C GLY A 270 11.74 10.71 -30.51
N ASN A 271 12.08 9.44 -30.24
CA ASN A 271 13.42 8.96 -30.57
C ASN A 271 13.47 7.42 -30.63
N GLY A 272 12.90 6.83 -31.68
CA GLY A 272 13.13 5.43 -32.02
C GLY A 272 12.70 4.44 -30.93
N GLY A 273 11.44 4.50 -30.49
CA GLY A 273 10.78 3.37 -29.84
C GLY A 273 10.73 2.22 -30.83
N GLY A 274 11.83 1.47 -30.93
CA GLY A 274 11.92 0.34 -31.82
C GLY A 274 10.87 -0.67 -31.41
N ALA A 275 10.07 -1.12 -32.39
CA ALA A 275 9.17 -2.25 -32.22
C ALA A 275 9.87 -3.35 -31.41
N MET A 276 9.17 -3.91 -30.43
CA MET A 276 9.68 -4.99 -29.60
C MET A 276 10.28 -6.08 -30.51
N ARG A 277 11.52 -6.47 -30.26
CA ARG A 277 12.20 -7.45 -31.10
C ARG A 277 11.52 -8.81 -30.95
N GLU A 278 11.55 -9.65 -31.98
CA GLU A 278 10.92 -10.98 -31.95
C GLU A 278 11.35 -11.84 -30.75
N TRP A 279 12.64 -11.82 -30.38
CA TRP A 279 13.11 -12.55 -29.20
C TRP A 279 12.60 -11.96 -27.87
N GLU A 280 12.33 -10.65 -27.81
CA GLU A 280 11.74 -9.99 -26.62
C GLU A 280 10.26 -10.38 -26.47
N LYS A 281 9.52 -10.51 -27.60
CA LYS A 281 8.14 -11.03 -27.62
C LYS A 281 8.10 -12.49 -27.17
N GLU A 282 9.02 -13.30 -27.67
CA GLU A 282 9.15 -14.70 -27.28
C GLU A 282 9.47 -14.84 -25.78
N ASN A 283 10.41 -14.05 -25.25
CA ASN A 283 10.71 -13.99 -23.82
C ASN A 283 9.51 -13.56 -22.99
N LEU A 284 8.77 -12.54 -23.43
CA LEU A 284 7.56 -12.07 -22.78
C LEU A 284 6.50 -13.19 -22.70
N SER A 285 6.18 -13.83 -23.83
CA SER A 285 5.24 -14.95 -23.91
C SER A 285 5.64 -16.10 -22.97
N ARG A 286 6.94 -16.46 -22.96
CA ARG A 286 7.49 -17.50 -22.08
C ARG A 286 7.38 -17.13 -20.60
N CYS A 287 7.70 -15.90 -20.22
CA CYS A 287 7.68 -15.43 -18.84
C CYS A 287 6.26 -15.23 -18.28
N LEU A 288 5.28 -14.93 -19.13
CA LEU A 288 3.88 -14.78 -18.71
C LEU A 288 3.29 -16.07 -18.10
N VAL A 289 3.77 -17.25 -18.50
CA VAL A 289 3.30 -18.54 -17.95
C VAL A 289 3.64 -18.70 -16.46
N PRO A 290 4.91 -18.65 -16.01
CA PRO A 290 5.25 -18.74 -14.60
C PRO A 290 4.63 -17.60 -13.76
N LEU A 291 4.57 -16.37 -14.28
CA LEU A 291 3.91 -15.26 -13.60
C LEU A 291 2.40 -15.54 -13.41
N GLY A 292 1.75 -16.12 -14.42
CA GLY A 292 0.36 -16.58 -14.35
C GLY A 292 0.13 -17.62 -13.25
N HIS A 293 1.02 -18.60 -13.11
CA HIS A 293 0.97 -19.56 -12.02
C HIS A 293 1.13 -18.90 -10.64
N CYS A 294 1.99 -17.88 -10.51
CA CYS A 294 2.11 -17.12 -9.27
C CYS A 294 0.80 -16.40 -8.90
N GLY A 295 0.07 -15.86 -9.89
CA GLY A 295 -1.27 -15.30 -9.68
C GLY A 295 -2.28 -16.32 -9.12
N GLU A 296 -2.32 -17.53 -9.69
CA GLU A 296 -3.17 -18.61 -9.16
C GLU A 296 -2.71 -19.11 -7.78
N MET A 297 -1.41 -19.07 -7.47
CA MET A 297 -0.91 -19.37 -6.12
C MET A 297 -1.44 -18.37 -5.09
N VAL A 298 -1.35 -17.07 -5.35
CA VAL A 298 -1.85 -16.02 -4.44
C VAL A 298 -3.34 -16.19 -4.18
N LYS A 299 -4.12 -16.50 -5.23
CA LYS A 299 -5.54 -16.84 -5.10
C LYS A 299 -5.75 -18.10 -4.25
N GLY A 300 -4.95 -19.14 -4.45
CA GLY A 300 -4.97 -20.36 -3.65
C GLY A 300 -4.66 -20.13 -2.18
N PHE A 301 -3.76 -19.19 -1.84
CA PHE A 301 -3.48 -18.79 -0.45
C PHE A 301 -4.72 -18.19 0.22
N LEU A 302 -5.42 -17.30 -0.48
CA LEU A 302 -6.67 -16.72 0.01
C LEU A 302 -7.73 -17.81 0.26
N GLU A 303 -7.92 -18.72 -0.68
CA GLU A 303 -8.86 -19.85 -0.51
C GLU A 303 -8.48 -20.73 0.69
N ALA A 304 -7.20 -21.06 0.85
CA ALA A 304 -6.71 -21.87 1.97
C ALA A 304 -6.95 -21.19 3.33
N VAL A 305 -6.69 -19.89 3.40
CA VAL A 305 -6.95 -19.09 4.61
C VAL A 305 -8.44 -19.04 4.94
N GLU A 306 -9.31 -18.88 3.92
CA GLU A 306 -10.75 -18.86 4.11
C GLU A 306 -11.31 -20.23 4.53
N GLU A 307 -10.81 -21.33 3.96
CA GLU A 307 -11.24 -22.69 4.29
C GLU A 307 -10.87 -23.07 5.74
N VAL A 308 -9.61 -22.87 6.14
CA VAL A 308 -9.14 -23.12 7.50
C VAL A 308 -9.89 -22.27 8.53
N ALA A 309 -10.20 -21.02 8.17
CA ALA A 309 -11.00 -20.12 9.00
C ALA A 309 -12.44 -20.60 9.23
N MET A 310 -13.03 -21.31 8.27
CA MET A 310 -14.41 -21.79 8.36
C MET A 310 -14.49 -23.11 9.16
N GLU A 311 -13.50 -23.99 9.02
CA GLU A 311 -13.44 -25.25 9.76
C GLU A 311 -13.22 -25.05 11.27
N GLY A 312 -12.47 -24.01 11.66
CA GLY A 312 -12.22 -23.67 13.07
C GLY A 312 -13.43 -23.09 13.83
N GLY A 313 -14.52 -22.75 13.12
CA GLY A 313 -15.72 -22.14 13.70
C GLY A 313 -16.81 -23.12 14.14
N GLY A 314 -16.58 -24.44 14.06
CA GLY A 314 -17.56 -25.43 14.49
C GLY A 314 -17.77 -25.42 16.00
N GLU A 315 -18.95 -24.99 16.46
CA GLU A 315 -19.35 -24.79 17.87
C GLU A 315 -19.41 -26.06 18.75
N GLY A 316 -18.67 -27.13 18.40
CA GLY A 316 -18.87 -28.48 18.96
C GLY A 316 -17.73 -29.09 19.78
N GLU A 317 -16.55 -28.49 19.87
CA GLU A 317 -15.40 -29.10 20.57
C GLU A 317 -15.10 -28.45 21.93
N ALA A 318 -14.78 -29.28 22.92
CA ALA A 318 -14.60 -28.91 24.32
C ALA A 318 -13.55 -27.78 24.53
N GLU A 319 -13.94 -26.76 25.30
CA GLU A 319 -13.29 -25.44 25.52
C GLU A 319 -11.79 -25.45 25.89
N GLY A 320 -11.19 -26.59 26.23
CA GLY A 320 -9.79 -26.68 26.67
C GLY A 320 -8.74 -26.79 25.55
N GLY A 321 -9.10 -27.27 24.36
CA GLY A 321 -8.14 -27.57 23.27
C GLY A 321 -8.06 -26.51 22.15
N GLN A 322 -9.04 -25.61 22.08
CA GLN A 322 -9.24 -24.72 20.94
C GLN A 322 -8.21 -23.59 20.89
N HIS A 323 -7.87 -22.97 22.02
CA HIS A 323 -6.92 -21.85 22.07
C HIS A 323 -5.49 -22.20 21.64
N ALA A 324 -4.99 -23.38 22.01
CA ALA A 324 -3.64 -23.81 21.61
C ALA A 324 -3.55 -24.01 20.09
N ARG A 325 -4.59 -24.62 19.49
CA ARG A 325 -4.70 -24.76 18.04
C ARG A 325 -4.79 -23.40 17.35
N GLU A 326 -5.59 -22.49 17.88
CA GLU A 326 -5.79 -21.14 17.31
C GLU A 326 -4.52 -20.30 17.21
N SER A 327 -3.73 -20.31 18.28
CA SER A 327 -2.48 -19.54 18.31
C SER A 327 -1.46 -20.02 17.27
N GLY A 328 -1.46 -21.32 16.93
CA GLY A 328 -0.52 -21.91 15.98
C GLY A 328 -0.78 -21.48 14.53
N TRP A 329 -2.02 -21.58 14.05
CA TRP A 329 -2.30 -21.28 12.64
C TRP A 329 -2.30 -19.79 12.34
N MET A 330 -2.59 -18.92 13.32
CA MET A 330 -2.46 -17.47 13.12
C MET A 330 -1.01 -17.04 12.85
N GLY A 331 -0.03 -17.68 13.50
CA GLY A 331 1.38 -17.52 13.19
C GLY A 331 1.68 -17.92 11.74
N ASN A 332 1.11 -19.04 11.29
CA ASN A 332 1.27 -19.51 9.92
C ASN A 332 0.62 -18.57 8.90
N ILE A 333 -0.53 -17.94 9.22
CA ILE A 333 -1.14 -16.92 8.35
C ILE A 333 -0.25 -15.71 8.17
N LYS A 334 0.34 -15.20 9.26
CA LYS A 334 1.27 -14.08 9.16
C LYS A 334 2.43 -14.43 8.23
N GLU A 335 3.03 -15.59 8.41
CA GLU A 335 4.15 -16.03 7.55
C GLU A 335 3.73 -16.25 6.09
N LEU A 336 2.52 -16.77 5.86
CA LEU A 336 1.97 -16.93 4.51
C LEU A 336 1.71 -15.59 3.83
N GLU A 337 1.20 -14.60 4.57
CA GLU A 337 0.98 -13.25 4.07
C GLU A 337 2.31 -12.55 3.75
N GLU A 338 3.31 -12.65 4.62
CA GLU A 338 4.68 -12.15 4.33
C GLU A 338 5.28 -12.83 3.09
N SER A 339 5.06 -14.14 2.94
CA SER A 339 5.50 -14.89 1.76
C SER A 339 4.74 -14.48 0.50
N CYS A 340 3.44 -14.19 0.61
CA CYS A 340 2.60 -13.71 -0.47
C CYS A 340 3.05 -12.32 -0.95
N GLN A 341 3.32 -11.41 -0.02
CA GLN A 341 3.88 -10.10 -0.32
C GLN A 341 5.23 -10.21 -1.05
N GLY A 342 6.12 -11.09 -0.57
CA GLY A 342 7.41 -11.36 -1.22
C GLY A 342 7.24 -11.94 -2.63
N LEU A 343 6.29 -12.85 -2.82
CA LEU A 343 5.95 -13.41 -4.13
C LEU A 343 5.43 -12.34 -5.09
N THR A 344 4.51 -11.49 -4.64
CA THR A 344 3.98 -10.38 -5.45
C THR A 344 5.08 -9.41 -5.85
N ALA A 345 5.98 -9.04 -4.94
CA ALA A 345 7.11 -8.18 -5.27
C ALA A 345 8.06 -8.82 -6.31
N ALA A 346 8.32 -10.13 -6.19
CA ALA A 346 9.13 -10.84 -7.16
C ALA A 346 8.47 -10.93 -8.55
N VAL A 347 7.13 -11.08 -8.60
CA VAL A 347 6.37 -11.02 -9.86
C VAL A 347 6.51 -9.66 -10.52
N VAL A 348 6.32 -8.56 -9.77
CA VAL A 348 6.44 -7.19 -10.30
C VAL A 348 7.85 -6.94 -10.80
N ASN A 349 8.89 -7.26 -10.02
CA ASN A 349 10.28 -7.05 -10.44
C ASN A 349 10.66 -7.89 -11.67
N ALA A 350 10.17 -9.13 -11.77
CA ALA A 350 10.38 -9.96 -12.96
C ALA A 350 9.66 -9.40 -14.17
N ALA A 351 8.47 -8.82 -13.97
CA ALA A 351 7.72 -8.17 -15.02
C ALA A 351 8.42 -6.86 -15.48
N ASP A 352 8.93 -6.05 -14.56
CA ASP A 352 9.70 -4.84 -14.89
C ASP A 352 10.91 -5.14 -15.80
N ALA A 353 11.55 -6.31 -15.63
CA ALA A 353 12.64 -6.75 -16.49
C ALA A 353 12.22 -7.18 -17.91
N LEU A 354 10.91 -7.25 -18.20
CA LEU A 354 10.36 -7.58 -19.52
C LEU A 354 10.12 -6.36 -20.41
N TYR A 355 10.17 -5.13 -19.88
CA TYR A 355 10.09 -3.93 -20.73
C TYR A 355 11.33 -3.83 -21.64
N PRO A 356 11.17 -3.44 -22.92
CA PRO A 356 12.30 -3.16 -23.80
C PRO A 356 13.12 -1.93 -23.37
N PRO A 357 14.44 -1.90 -23.61
CA PRO A 357 15.26 -3.02 -24.08
C PRO A 357 15.48 -4.04 -22.96
N GLN A 358 15.20 -5.32 -23.24
CA GLN A 358 15.38 -6.37 -22.23
C GLN A 358 16.88 -6.66 -22.01
N ALA A 359 17.29 -6.78 -20.74
CA ALA A 359 18.63 -7.24 -20.35
C ALA A 359 18.54 -8.70 -19.87
N PRO A 360 19.01 -9.70 -20.66
CA PRO A 360 18.84 -11.13 -20.32
C PRO A 360 19.36 -11.50 -18.93
N GLN A 361 20.52 -10.97 -18.55
CA GLN A 361 21.10 -11.21 -17.22
C GLN A 361 20.24 -10.67 -16.07
N GLU A 362 19.58 -9.52 -16.28
CA GLU A 362 18.66 -8.96 -15.30
C GLU A 362 17.39 -9.80 -15.20
N LEU A 363 16.79 -10.15 -16.34
CA LEU A 363 15.61 -11.02 -16.41
C LEU A 363 15.88 -12.37 -15.72
N GLN A 364 17.03 -13.00 -16.02
CA GLN A 364 17.45 -14.25 -15.39
C GLN A 364 17.60 -14.11 -13.87
N SER A 365 18.22 -13.02 -13.41
CA SER A 365 18.34 -12.71 -11.98
C SER A 365 16.97 -12.54 -11.32
N GLN A 366 16.02 -11.86 -11.97
CA GLN A 366 14.67 -11.70 -11.44
C GLN A 366 13.87 -13.01 -11.45
N LEU A 367 14.00 -13.85 -12.49
CA LEU A 367 13.38 -15.18 -12.53
C LEU A 367 13.93 -16.12 -11.46
N ALA A 368 15.23 -16.04 -11.17
CA ALA A 368 15.83 -16.78 -10.05
C ALA A 368 15.28 -16.31 -8.69
N SER A 369 15.13 -15.00 -8.51
CA SER A 369 14.49 -14.40 -7.34
C SER A 369 13.03 -14.84 -7.19
N LEU A 370 12.27 -14.87 -8.30
CA LEU A 370 10.90 -15.38 -8.35
C LEU A 370 10.84 -16.86 -7.94
N GLY A 371 11.75 -17.70 -8.45
CA GLY A 371 11.84 -19.10 -8.06
C GLY A 371 12.07 -19.28 -6.55
N ALA A 372 12.95 -18.47 -5.96
CA ALA A 372 13.19 -18.47 -4.52
C ALA A 372 11.95 -18.03 -3.72
N ALA A 373 11.23 -17.02 -4.20
CA ALA A 373 9.98 -16.54 -3.58
C ALA A 373 8.88 -17.61 -3.64
N VAL A 374 8.71 -18.29 -4.77
CA VAL A 374 7.78 -19.43 -4.93
C VAL A 374 8.12 -20.55 -3.95
N ALA A 375 9.41 -20.91 -3.82
CA ALA A 375 9.85 -21.95 -2.88
C ALA A 375 9.54 -21.57 -1.42
N HIS A 376 9.81 -20.32 -1.04
CA HIS A 376 9.51 -19.80 0.29
C HIS A 376 8.01 -19.84 0.59
N ALA A 377 7.18 -19.36 -0.34
CA ALA A 377 5.73 -19.36 -0.19
C ALA A 377 5.15 -20.78 -0.14
N THR A 378 5.73 -21.71 -0.89
CA THR A 378 5.37 -23.14 -0.84
C THR A 378 5.68 -23.75 0.54
N ALA A 379 6.84 -23.40 1.12
CA ALA A 379 7.23 -23.86 2.44
C ALA A 379 6.31 -23.29 3.54
N ALA A 380 5.91 -22.02 3.44
CA ALA A 380 4.94 -21.40 4.34
C ALA A 380 3.56 -22.07 4.24
N LEU A 381 3.08 -22.33 3.02
CA LEU A 381 1.83 -23.05 2.78
C LEU A 381 1.86 -24.48 3.37
N GLY A 382 3.02 -25.16 3.32
CA GLY A 382 3.18 -26.50 3.91
C GLY A 382 2.96 -26.57 5.42
N ARG A 383 2.94 -25.43 6.13
CA ARG A 383 2.65 -25.36 7.57
C ARG A 383 1.16 -25.25 7.86
N PHE A 384 0.32 -25.06 6.84
CA PHE A 384 -1.12 -25.01 7.01
C PHE A 384 -1.72 -26.41 7.24
N PRO A 385 -2.84 -26.50 7.96
CA PRO A 385 -3.65 -27.72 7.99
C PRO A 385 -3.95 -28.18 6.57
N ALA A 386 -3.89 -29.50 6.35
CA ALA A 386 -4.18 -30.07 5.04
C ALA A 386 -5.65 -29.80 4.67
N SER A 387 -5.86 -29.09 3.57
CA SER A 387 -7.18 -28.83 3.01
C SER A 387 -7.18 -29.05 1.49
N PRO A 388 -8.35 -29.21 0.86
CA PRO A 388 -8.49 -29.18 -0.60
C PRO A 388 -7.83 -27.96 -1.24
N ALA A 389 -8.02 -26.75 -0.69
CA ALA A 389 -7.39 -25.54 -1.22
C ALA A 389 -5.86 -25.56 -1.10
N VAL A 390 -5.31 -25.98 0.03
CA VAL A 390 -3.86 -26.14 0.23
C VAL A 390 -3.29 -27.12 -0.80
N THR A 391 -3.97 -28.25 -1.02
CA THR A 391 -3.53 -29.28 -1.98
C THR A 391 -3.51 -28.75 -3.41
N ARG A 392 -4.56 -28.02 -3.83
CA ARG A 392 -4.60 -27.37 -5.15
C ARG A 392 -3.49 -26.34 -5.29
N CYS A 393 -3.30 -25.48 -4.31
CA CYS A 393 -2.28 -24.44 -4.34
C CYS A 393 -0.86 -25.02 -4.39
N GLN A 394 -0.58 -26.11 -3.67
CA GLN A 394 0.69 -26.84 -3.77
C GLN A 394 0.92 -27.44 -5.17
N ALA A 395 -0.14 -27.88 -5.86
CA ALA A 395 -0.02 -28.34 -7.24
C ALA A 395 0.34 -27.20 -8.19
N VAL A 396 -0.30 -26.03 -8.04
CA VAL A 396 0.05 -24.81 -8.81
C VAL A 396 1.49 -24.40 -8.53
N ALA A 397 1.94 -24.46 -7.28
CA ALA A 397 3.31 -24.11 -6.92
C ALA A 397 4.37 -25.00 -7.57
N ARG A 398 4.09 -26.31 -7.67
CA ARG A 398 4.97 -27.24 -8.42
C ARG A 398 5.06 -26.88 -9.89
N ASN A 399 3.93 -26.50 -10.51
CA ASN A 399 3.92 -26.05 -11.90
C ASN A 399 4.71 -24.74 -12.06
N ALA A 400 4.52 -23.77 -11.17
CA ALA A 400 5.27 -22.51 -11.18
C ALA A 400 6.79 -22.74 -11.10
N MET A 401 7.26 -23.60 -10.17
CA MET A 401 8.68 -23.92 -10.06
C MET A 401 9.21 -24.64 -11.31
N ALA A 402 8.43 -25.56 -11.89
CA ALA A 402 8.83 -26.25 -13.12
C ALA A 402 8.97 -25.29 -14.30
N THR A 403 8.03 -24.36 -14.49
CA THR A 403 8.08 -23.39 -15.59
C THR A 403 9.18 -22.36 -15.41
N VAL A 404 9.45 -21.90 -14.17
CA VAL A 404 10.59 -21.02 -13.88
C VAL A 404 11.92 -21.73 -14.18
N ALA A 405 12.05 -23.01 -13.80
CA ALA A 405 13.28 -23.76 -14.05
C ALA A 405 13.55 -23.98 -15.54
N VAL A 406 12.51 -24.22 -16.35
CA VAL A 406 12.63 -24.33 -17.82
C VAL A 406 13.09 -23.00 -18.42
N GLY A 407 12.50 -21.88 -18.01
CA GLY A 407 12.91 -20.56 -18.49
C GLY A 407 14.38 -20.22 -18.21
N LEU A 408 14.93 -20.70 -17.08
CA LEU A 408 16.34 -20.50 -16.73
C LEU A 408 17.32 -21.38 -17.51
N ALA A 409 16.87 -22.54 -18.03
CA ALA A 409 17.75 -23.52 -18.67
C ALA A 409 18.07 -23.20 -20.14
N GLU A 410 17.08 -22.72 -20.90
CA GLU A 410 17.20 -22.54 -22.35
C GLU A 410 18.17 -21.40 -22.75
N GLU A 411 18.36 -20.38 -21.92
CA GLU A 411 19.32 -19.30 -22.22
C GLU A 411 20.78 -19.76 -22.12
N THR A 412 21.07 -20.82 -21.35
CA THR A 412 22.45 -21.31 -21.20
C THR A 412 22.98 -22.04 -22.43
N GLU A 413 22.09 -22.52 -23.32
CA GLU A 413 22.48 -23.26 -24.52
C GLU A 413 22.74 -22.35 -25.73
N GLY A 414 22.20 -21.12 -25.75
CA GLY A 414 22.29 -20.20 -26.90
C GLY A 414 23.63 -19.46 -27.08
N GLU A 415 24.43 -19.27 -26.01
CA GLU A 415 25.70 -18.55 -26.10
C GLU A 415 26.88 -19.42 -26.61
N GLY A 416 26.69 -20.73 -26.76
CA GLY A 416 27.78 -21.69 -27.01
C GLY A 416 28.18 -21.94 -28.46
N GLU A 417 27.32 -21.68 -29.45
CA GLU A 417 27.54 -22.19 -30.84
C GLU A 417 28.05 -21.16 -31.85
N GLY A 418 28.22 -19.88 -31.49
CA GLY A 418 28.55 -18.82 -32.46
C GLY A 418 30.04 -18.48 -32.69
N GLY A 419 30.99 -19.07 -31.93
CA GLY A 419 32.38 -18.57 -31.84
C GLY A 419 33.46 -19.34 -32.62
N GLY A 420 33.09 -20.31 -33.46
CA GLY A 420 33.97 -21.44 -33.79
C GLY A 420 34.56 -21.57 -35.19
N GLU A 421 34.39 -20.64 -36.14
CA GLU A 421 35.01 -20.81 -37.48
C GLU A 421 35.56 -19.49 -38.04
N GLY A 422 36.86 -19.25 -37.85
CA GLY A 422 37.53 -18.08 -38.41
C GLY A 422 39.01 -17.98 -38.05
N GLY A 423 39.78 -19.05 -38.26
CA GLY A 423 41.19 -19.03 -37.87
C GLY A 423 42.03 -20.15 -38.45
N GLY A 424 42.09 -20.27 -39.76
CA GLY A 424 43.08 -21.15 -40.38
C GLY A 424 43.07 -21.07 -41.90
N GLU A 425 43.94 -20.24 -42.46
CA GLU A 425 44.86 -20.60 -43.57
C GLU A 425 45.58 -19.35 -44.07
N GLY A 426 46.86 -19.26 -43.74
CA GLY A 426 47.74 -18.16 -44.14
C GLY A 426 49.20 -18.55 -43.95
N GLY A 427 49.64 -19.59 -44.67
CA GLY A 427 51.04 -20.01 -44.73
C GLY A 427 51.34 -20.71 -46.05
N GLY A 428 52.02 -20.00 -46.96
CA GLY A 428 52.46 -20.49 -48.27
C GLY A 428 53.10 -19.37 -49.08
#